data_AF-A0A8S8ZBU1-F1
#
_entry.id   AF-A0A8S8ZBU1-F1
#
_cell.length_a   1.000
_cell.length_b   1.000
_cell.length_c   1.000
_cell.angle_alpha   90.00
_cell.angle_beta   90.00
_cell.angle_gamma   90.00
#
_symmetry.space_group_name_H-M   'P 1'
#
loop_
_entity.id
_entity.type
_entity.pdbx_description
1 polymer ?
#
loop_
_entity_poly.entity_id
_entity_poly.type
_entity_poly.pdbx_seq_one_letter_code
_entity_poly.pdbx_strand_id
1 'polypeptide(L)'
;MAKDSAQYRVESLKGLDIIINHFDKYPIITKKQADYKLFKLAHNLIKNKSHLTKEGLLELVAIKAVINNGLNNDLSIAFPGINTVLRPDTSLPQIPNPF
;
A
#
# COMPACT_ATOMS: atom_id res chain seq x y z
N MET A 1 18.84 0.69 -8.98
CA MET A 1 18.81 1.83 -9.91
C MET A 1 19.66 1.45 -11.10
N ALA A 2 19.14 1.58 -12.33
CA ALA A 2 19.95 1.38 -13.52
C ALA A 2 20.92 2.56 -13.71
N LYS A 3 21.94 2.39 -14.55
CA LYS A 3 23.04 3.35 -14.77
C LYS A 3 22.56 4.75 -15.17
N ASP A 4 21.38 4.88 -15.79
CA ASP A 4 20.79 6.15 -16.22
C ASP A 4 19.35 6.33 -15.69
N SER A 5 19.19 6.24 -14.37
CA SER A 5 17.88 6.43 -13.73
C SER A 5 17.96 7.41 -12.55
N ALA A 6 16.90 8.19 -12.36
CA ALA A 6 16.68 9.03 -11.18
C ALA A 6 15.48 8.51 -10.38
N GLN A 7 15.50 8.71 -9.06
CA GLN A 7 14.42 8.29 -8.17
C GLN A 7 13.92 9.48 -7.35
N TYR A 8 12.60 9.71 -7.40
CA TYR A 8 11.91 10.53 -6.43
C TYR A 8 11.28 9.63 -5.37
N ARG A 9 11.63 9.86 -4.11
CA ARG A 9 11.15 9.04 -2.99
C ARG A 9 10.66 9.92 -1.84
N VAL A 10 9.49 9.59 -1.31
CA VAL A 10 8.90 10.24 -0.13
C VAL A 10 8.73 9.19 0.97
N GLU A 11 9.44 9.36 2.08
CA GLU A 11 9.40 8.42 3.21
C GLU A 11 8.91 9.06 4.52
N SER A 12 8.97 10.39 4.64
CA SER A 12 8.51 11.08 5.85
C SER A 12 6.99 11.01 5.99
N LEU A 13 6.47 10.76 7.21
CA LEU A 13 5.02 10.73 7.47
C LEU A 13 4.32 12.00 7.01
N LYS A 14 4.91 13.17 7.26
CA LYS A 14 4.37 14.46 6.80
C LYS A 14 4.31 14.56 5.27
N GLY A 15 5.34 14.07 4.58
CA GLY A 15 5.34 14.04 3.12
C GLY A 15 4.30 13.06 2.57
N LEU A 16 4.15 11.90 3.20
CA LEU A 16 3.15 10.90 2.84
C LEU A 16 1.72 11.39 3.06
N ASP A 17 1.45 12.18 4.10
CA ASP A 17 0.16 12.86 4.30
C ASP A 17 -0.22 13.71 3.07
N ILE A 18 0.73 14.45 2.48
CA ILE A 18 0.50 15.26 1.26
C ILE A 18 0.17 14.36 0.07
N ILE A 19 0.92 13.27 -0.12
CA ILE A 19 0.70 12.31 -1.20
C ILE A 19 -0.66 11.63 -1.08
N ILE A 20 -1.04 11.23 0.14
CA ILE A 20 -2.33 10.60 0.42
C ILE A 20 -3.47 11.57 0.11
N ASN A 21 -3.39 12.81 0.59
CA ASN A 21 -4.40 13.84 0.32
C ASN A 21 -4.57 14.10 -1.19
N HIS A 22 -3.48 14.07 -1.96
CA HIS A 22 -3.56 14.20 -3.42
C HIS A 22 -4.34 13.04 -4.06
N PHE A 23 -3.99 11.79 -3.74
CA PHE A 23 -4.65 10.62 -4.33
C PHE A 23 -6.07 10.37 -3.80
N ASP A 24 -6.44 10.94 -2.66
CA ASP A 24 -7.84 10.98 -2.21
C ASP A 24 -8.67 11.92 -3.09
N LYS A 25 -8.11 13.10 -3.41
CA LYS A 25 -8.77 14.10 -4.26
C LYS A 25 -8.74 13.74 -5.74
N TYR A 26 -7.69 13.06 -6.19
CA TYR A 26 -7.45 12.65 -7.56
C TYR A 26 -7.15 11.14 -7.60
N PRO A 27 -8.20 10.29 -7.55
CA PRO A 27 -8.04 8.85 -7.43
C PRO A 27 -7.30 8.21 -8.61
N ILE A 28 -6.53 7.17 -8.31
CA ILE A 28 -5.88 6.36 -9.34
C ILE A 28 -6.95 5.49 -10.01
N ILE A 29 -6.92 5.42 -11.33
CA ILE A 29 -7.93 4.68 -12.12
C ILE A 29 -7.52 3.24 -12.47
N THR A 30 -6.26 2.89 -12.22
CA THR A 30 -5.71 1.56 -12.53
C THR A 30 -5.82 0.62 -11.33
N LYS A 31 -5.43 -0.66 -11.49
CA LYS A 31 -5.34 -1.65 -10.39
C LYS A 31 -4.43 -1.19 -9.23
N LYS A 32 -3.54 -0.21 -9.46
CA LYS A 32 -2.72 0.42 -8.41
C LYS A 32 -3.57 1.12 -7.35
N GLN A 33 -4.83 1.45 -7.65
CA GLN A 33 -5.76 2.00 -6.67
C GLN A 33 -5.99 1.05 -5.48
N ALA A 34 -5.97 -0.26 -5.71
CA ALA A 34 -6.08 -1.23 -4.62
C ALA A 34 -4.84 -1.19 -3.71
N ASP A 35 -3.64 -1.11 -4.30
CA ASP A 35 -2.39 -0.95 -3.54
C ASP A 35 -2.35 0.38 -2.79
N TYR A 36 -2.85 1.46 -3.38
CA TYR A 36 -2.98 2.76 -2.72
C TYR A 36 -3.90 2.70 -1.50
N LYS A 37 -5.08 2.08 -1.62
CA LYS A 37 -6.00 1.92 -0.49
C LYS A 37 -5.34 1.15 0.67
N LEU A 38 -4.64 0.06 0.36
CA LEU A 38 -3.87 -0.73 1.34
C LEU A 38 -2.73 0.10 1.96
N PHE A 39 -2.00 0.86 1.14
CA PHE A 39 -0.94 1.76 1.60
C PHE A 39 -1.48 2.84 2.55
N LYS A 40 -2.65 3.42 2.26
CA LYS A 40 -3.30 4.41 3.14
C LYS A 40 -3.68 3.81 4.49
N LEU A 41 -4.19 2.57 4.51
CA LEU A 41 -4.48 1.85 5.77
C LEU A 41 -3.20 1.65 6.60
N ALA A 42 -2.13 1.14 5.97
CA ALA A 42 -0.83 0.97 6.62
C ALA A 42 -0.29 2.30 7.18
N HIS A 43 -0.38 3.38 6.41
CA HIS A 43 0.02 4.71 6.86
C HIS A 43 -0.75 5.15 8.12
N ASN A 44 -2.07 4.92 8.18
CA ASN A 44 -2.87 5.27 9.34
C ASN A 44 -2.50 4.47 10.59
N LEU A 45 -2.19 3.17 10.46
CA LEU A 45 -1.65 2.35 11.57
C LEU A 45 -0.33 2.89 12.10
N ILE A 46 0.52 3.40 11.20
CA ILE A 46 1.79 4.02 11.59
C ILE A 46 1.57 5.36 12.28
N LYS A 47 0.70 6.21 11.70
CA LYS A 47 0.34 7.53 12.23
C LYS A 47 -0.25 7.45 13.64
N ASN A 48 -1.15 6.48 13.86
CA ASN A 48 -1.80 6.23 15.14
C ASN A 48 -0.94 5.44 16.14
N LYS A 49 0.31 5.10 15.78
CA LYS A 49 1.24 4.31 16.60
C LYS A 49 0.78 2.87 16.90
N SER A 50 -0.31 2.39 16.29
CA SER A 50 -0.83 1.03 16.46
C SER A 50 0.21 -0.04 16.09
N HIS A 51 1.06 0.22 15.10
CA HIS A 51 2.17 -0.67 14.71
C HIS A 51 3.18 -1.01 15.82
N LEU A 52 3.17 -0.29 16.95
CA LEU A 52 4.02 -0.60 18.12
C LEU A 52 3.44 -1.73 18.99
N THR A 53 2.17 -2.09 18.77
CA THR A 53 1.52 -3.24 19.42
C THR A 53 1.67 -4.49 18.56
N LYS A 54 1.58 -5.67 19.19
CA LYS A 54 1.63 -6.93 18.46
C LYS A 54 0.51 -7.02 17.43
N GLU A 55 -0.69 -6.61 17.81
CA GLU A 55 -1.89 -6.65 16.98
C GLU A 55 -1.74 -5.72 15.77
N GLY A 56 -1.32 -4.48 15.98
CA GLY A 56 -1.10 -3.53 14.89
C GLY A 56 0.09 -3.89 13.99
N LEU A 57 1.13 -4.55 14.52
CA LEU A 57 2.20 -5.10 13.69
C LEU A 57 1.70 -6.24 12.81
N LEU A 58 0.91 -7.17 13.36
CA LEU A 58 0.31 -8.26 12.59
C LEU A 58 -0.62 -7.73 11.49
N GLU A 59 -1.40 -6.69 11.77
CA GLU A 59 -2.23 -6.03 10.77
C GLU A 59 -1.38 -5.40 9.65
N LEU A 60 -0.26 -4.75 10.00
CA LEU A 60 0.66 -4.18 9.02
C LEU A 60 1.28 -5.27 8.13
N VAL A 61 1.65 -6.42 8.70
CA VAL A 61 2.15 -7.59 7.95
C VAL A 61 1.06 -8.17 7.05
N ALA A 62 -0.17 -8.29 7.53
CA ALA A 62 -1.32 -8.77 6.76
C ALA A 62 -1.61 -7.86 5.54
N ILE A 63 -1.48 -6.55 5.69
CA ILE A 63 -1.56 -5.58 4.58
C ILE A 63 -0.38 -5.79 3.62
N LYS A 64 0.84 -5.92 4.14
CA LYS A 64 2.05 -6.11 3.34
C LYS A 64 2.03 -7.40 2.51
N ALA A 65 1.32 -8.43 2.97
CA ALA A 65 1.17 -9.70 2.28
C ALA A 65 0.37 -9.60 0.96
N VAL A 66 -0.49 -8.60 0.81
CA VAL A 66 -1.38 -8.46 -0.36
C VAL A 66 -1.08 -7.25 -1.25
N ILE A 67 -0.04 -6.48 -0.91
CA ILE A 67 0.42 -5.32 -1.68
C ILE A 67 1.61 -5.67 -2.58
N ASN A 68 1.60 -5.19 -3.82
CA ASN A 68 2.66 -5.46 -4.82
C ASN A 68 3.00 -6.96 -4.92
N ASN A 69 4.20 -7.36 -4.49
CA ASN A 69 4.72 -8.73 -4.56
C ASN A 69 4.55 -9.53 -3.25
N GLY A 70 3.79 -9.01 -2.28
CA GLY A 70 3.53 -9.72 -1.01
C GLY A 70 4.76 -9.84 -0.10
N LEU A 71 4.77 -10.83 0.80
CA LEU A 71 5.87 -11.07 1.75
C LEU A 71 7.09 -11.69 1.05
N ASN A 72 8.29 -11.32 1.51
CA ASN A 72 9.50 -12.05 1.13
C ASN A 72 9.65 -13.32 1.98
N ASN A 73 10.65 -14.16 1.66
CA ASN A 73 10.84 -15.45 2.31
C ASN A 73 11.01 -15.31 3.84
N ASP A 74 11.85 -14.38 4.28
CA ASP A 74 12.14 -14.18 5.70
C ASP A 74 10.88 -13.76 6.49
N LEU A 75 10.06 -12.88 5.93
CA LEU A 75 8.79 -12.46 6.55
C LEU A 75 7.76 -13.59 6.56
N SER A 76 7.70 -14.41 5.51
CA SER A 76 6.81 -15.58 5.48
C SER A 76 7.18 -16.62 6.54
N ILE A 77 8.48 -16.79 6.81
CA ILE A 77 8.99 -17.66 7.88
C ILE A 77 8.71 -17.06 9.25
N ALA A 78 8.92 -15.75 9.43
CA ALA A 78 8.71 -15.06 10.70
C ALA A 78 7.22 -14.93 11.09
N PHE A 79 6.31 -14.87 10.11
CA PHE A 79 4.88 -14.71 10.31
C PHE A 79 4.07 -15.83 9.61
N PRO A 80 4.21 -17.09 10.05
CA PRO A 80 3.52 -18.21 9.44
C PRO A 80 2.00 -18.11 9.69
N GLY A 81 1.20 -18.43 8.67
CA GLY A 81 -0.27 -18.49 8.82
C GLY A 81 -0.95 -17.14 9.03
N ILE A 82 -0.35 -16.04 8.57
CA ILE A 82 -0.96 -14.71 8.69
C ILE A 82 -2.31 -14.66 7.94
N ASN A 83 -3.37 -14.22 8.63
CA ASN A 83 -4.65 -13.96 8.01
C ASN A 83 -4.56 -12.65 7.22
N THR A 84 -4.64 -12.73 5.89
CA THR A 84 -4.45 -11.57 5.02
C THR A 84 -5.70 -10.71 4.93
N VAL A 85 -5.50 -9.41 4.69
CA VAL A 85 -6.61 -8.49 4.41
C VAL A 85 -7.13 -8.72 3.00
N LEU A 86 -8.46 -8.63 2.82
CA LEU A 86 -9.06 -8.69 1.48
C LEU A 86 -8.57 -7.52 0.63
N ARG A 87 -8.06 -7.83 -0.57
CA ARG A 87 -7.64 -6.81 -1.53
C ARG A 87 -8.89 -6.05 -2.03
N PRO A 88 -8.92 -4.71 -1.96
CA PRO A 88 -10.08 -3.96 -2.43
C PRO A 88 -10.34 -4.16 -3.91
N ASP A 89 -11.59 -4.40 -4.28
CA ASP A 89 -11.99 -4.40 -5.69
C ASP A 89 -11.89 -2.98 -6.26
N THR A 90 -11.30 -2.90 -7.45
CA THR A 90 -11.18 -1.66 -8.21
C THR A 90 -11.70 -1.92 -9.61
N SER A 91 -12.91 -1.44 -9.90
CA SER A 91 -13.44 -1.41 -11.26
C SER A 91 -12.53 -0.54 -12.12
N LEU A 92 -12.01 -1.10 -13.20
CA LEU A 92 -11.33 -0.29 -14.22
C LEU A 92 -12.40 0.52 -14.96
N PRO A 93 -12.21 1.83 -15.17
CA PRO A 93 -13.14 2.58 -16.00
C PRO A 93 -13.13 1.96 -17.41
N GLN A 94 -14.31 1.85 -18.01
CA GLN A 94 -14.38 1.61 -19.46
C GLN A 94 -13.77 2.84 -20.13
N ILE A 95 -12.62 2.64 -20.79
CA ILE A 95 -12.03 3.67 -21.63
C ILE A 95 -12.98 3.78 -22.84
N PRO A 96 -13.65 4.92 -23.07
CA PRO A 96 -14.50 5.08 -24.24
C PRO A 96 -13.64 4.83 -25.48
N ASN A 97 -14.12 3.98 -26.39
CA ASN A 97 -13.49 3.88 -27.70
C ASN A 97 -13.55 5.27 -28.34
N PRO A 98 -12.41 5.89 -28.70
CA PRO A 98 -12.42 7.20 -29.33
C PRO A 98 -12.93 7.17 -30.78
N PHE A 99 -13.30 5.99 -31.30
CA PHE A 99 -13.83 5.75 -32.64
C PHE A 99 -15.24 5.14 -32.59
#